data_AF-A0A3P7WM92-F1
#
_entry.id   AF-A0A3P7WM92-F1
#
_cell.length_a   1.000
_cell.length_b   1.000
_cell.length_c   1.000
_cell.angle_alpha   90.00
_cell.angle_beta   90.00
_cell.angle_gamma   90.00
#
_symmetry.space_group_name_H-M   'P 1'
#
loop_
_entity.id
_entity.type
_entity.pdbx_description
1 polymer ?
#
loop_
_entity_poly.entity_id
_entity_poly.type
_entity_poly.pdbx_seq_one_letter_code
_entity_poly.pdbx_strand_id
1 'polypeptide(L)'
;MCRSAWGAGAVEEAQPPSVCVSEPYLCAFLSSDGDVTEGTTLEDFLNKHGPFPVEEHIAAGIIRSVSSAILFLHCREVVHGSLDFTSVVLDKYFNAKTIVTPTVHRVRREKAGTRAKVDDVFHVGLLLYRLLTGHKAKFDENGELMGGPSPYMRLCEKGMKLVEFMLTTSLRFPPTIGRVRYSEWLEECEENPPVFVLFPN
;
A
#
# COMPACT_ATOMS: atom_id res chain seq x y z
N MET A 1 -28.85 -40.01 -63.27
CA MET A 1 -29.83 -40.58 -62.31
C MET A 1 -29.08 -40.81 -61.00
N CYS A 2 -29.11 -39.88 -60.03
CA CYS A 2 -30.04 -39.84 -58.88
C CYS A 2 -29.97 -41.15 -58.05
N ARG A 3 -29.70 -41.22 -56.73
CA ARG A 3 -29.70 -40.29 -55.57
C ARG A 3 -29.00 -41.01 -54.40
N SER A 4 -28.33 -40.25 -53.52
CA SER A 4 -28.24 -40.38 -52.04
C SER A 4 -26.90 -39.75 -51.58
N ALA A 5 -26.75 -39.08 -50.44
CA ALA A 5 -27.65 -38.51 -49.46
C ALA A 5 -26.87 -37.39 -48.72
N TRP A 6 -27.61 -36.55 -48.00
CA TRP A 6 -27.26 -35.28 -47.40
C TRP A 6 -25.91 -35.14 -46.69
N GLY A 7 -25.20 -34.06 -47.03
CA GLY A 7 -24.28 -33.34 -46.16
C GLY A 7 -24.49 -31.86 -46.42
N ALA A 8 -25.05 -31.14 -45.45
CA ALA A 8 -25.30 -29.71 -45.55
C ALA A 8 -23.95 -28.97 -45.66
N GLY A 9 -23.75 -28.27 -46.78
CA GLY A 9 -22.70 -27.29 -46.92
C GLY A 9 -23.04 -26.07 -46.07
N ALA A 10 -22.29 -25.88 -44.98
CA ALA A 10 -22.24 -24.61 -44.29
C ALA A 10 -21.32 -23.68 -45.08
N VAL A 11 -21.84 -22.50 -45.37
CA VAL A 11 -21.16 -21.37 -45.99
C VAL A 11 -19.94 -21.01 -45.12
N GLU A 12 -18.77 -21.03 -45.74
CA GLU A 12 -17.53 -20.51 -45.17
C GLU A 12 -17.63 -18.98 -45.14
N GLU A 13 -18.26 -18.47 -44.07
CA GLU A 13 -18.24 -17.04 -43.75
C GLU A 13 -16.94 -16.78 -42.97
N ALA A 14 -16.01 -16.09 -43.64
CA ALA A 14 -14.77 -15.63 -43.05
C ALA A 14 -15.08 -14.73 -41.83
N GLN A 15 -14.85 -15.26 -40.63
CA GLN A 15 -14.87 -14.47 -39.41
C GLN A 15 -13.71 -13.46 -39.46
N PRO A 16 -13.99 -12.15 -39.34
CA PRO A 16 -12.92 -11.16 -39.17
C PRO A 16 -12.20 -11.43 -37.85
N PRO A 17 -10.90 -11.07 -37.73
CA PRO A 17 -10.16 -11.24 -36.49
C PRO A 17 -10.95 -10.57 -35.38
N SER A 18 -11.29 -11.35 -34.35
CA SER A 18 -11.92 -10.85 -33.14
C SER A 18 -10.97 -9.83 -32.53
N VAL A 19 -11.23 -8.57 -32.82
CA VAL A 19 -10.71 -7.46 -32.06
C VAL A 19 -11.31 -7.62 -30.68
N CYS A 20 -10.50 -8.06 -29.71
CA CYS A 20 -10.86 -8.00 -28.30
C CYS A 20 -10.89 -6.52 -27.89
N VAL A 21 -11.99 -5.84 -28.25
CA VAL A 21 -12.41 -4.59 -27.64
C VAL A 21 -13.30 -4.97 -26.46
N SER A 22 -12.71 -5.15 -25.29
CA SER A 22 -13.45 -5.06 -24.03
C SER A 22 -12.50 -5.03 -22.84
N GLU A 23 -12.44 -3.84 -22.25
CA GLU A 23 -12.38 -3.54 -20.80
C GLU A 23 -11.22 -2.67 -20.33
N PRO A 24 -11.50 -1.45 -19.82
CA PRO A 24 -10.50 -0.58 -19.23
C PRO A 24 -10.29 -0.99 -17.76
N TYR A 25 -9.54 -2.05 -17.51
CA TYR A 25 -9.09 -2.37 -16.14
C TYR A 25 -7.70 -1.84 -15.86
N LEU A 26 -7.53 -0.55 -16.10
CA LEU A 26 -6.62 0.25 -15.31
C LEU A 26 -7.42 0.65 -14.06
N CYS A 27 -7.42 -0.20 -13.02
CA CYS A 27 -7.86 0.24 -11.70
C CYS A 27 -6.79 1.17 -11.16
N ALA A 28 -6.79 2.36 -11.72
CA ALA A 28 -6.01 3.45 -11.26
C ALA A 28 -6.75 4.06 -10.08
N PHE A 29 -6.06 4.28 -8.97
CA PHE A 29 -6.33 5.46 -8.14
C PHE A 29 -5.85 6.74 -8.89
N LEU A 30 -5.98 6.77 -10.22
CA LEU A 30 -5.95 8.00 -10.99
C LEU A 30 -7.35 8.55 -10.89
N SER A 31 -7.43 9.76 -10.34
CA SER A 31 -8.58 10.64 -10.38
C SER A 31 -9.43 10.38 -11.61
N SER A 32 -10.63 9.84 -11.42
CA SER A 32 -11.74 10.24 -12.28
C SER A 32 -11.82 11.76 -12.19
N ASP A 33 -11.97 12.45 -13.31
CA ASP A 33 -12.02 13.92 -13.50
C ASP A 33 -13.13 14.67 -12.70
N GLY A 34 -13.58 14.16 -11.55
CA GLY A 34 -14.57 14.78 -10.66
C GLY A 34 -14.27 14.67 -9.16
N ASP A 35 -13.20 13.99 -8.74
CA ASP A 35 -12.83 13.88 -7.32
C ASP A 35 -11.53 14.69 -7.10
N VAL A 36 -11.65 16.02 -7.24
CA VAL A 36 -10.59 16.96 -6.82
C VAL A 36 -10.42 16.75 -5.33
N THR A 37 -9.37 16.01 -4.96
CA THR A 37 -9.08 15.63 -3.58
C THR A 37 -8.89 16.89 -2.75
N GLU A 38 -9.89 17.24 -1.94
CA GLU A 38 -9.72 18.07 -0.74
C GLU A 38 -8.80 17.32 0.24
N GLY A 39 -7.51 17.27 -0.06
CA GLY A 39 -6.56 16.49 0.72
C GLY A 39 -5.15 17.05 0.66
N THR A 40 -4.40 16.79 1.72
CA THR A 40 -2.99 17.18 1.88
C THR A 40 -2.12 15.94 1.75
N THR A 41 -0.90 16.07 1.24
CA THR A 41 0.04 14.94 1.30
C THR A 41 0.38 14.63 2.75
N LEU A 42 0.76 13.38 3.02
CA LEU A 42 1.19 12.97 4.35
C LEU A 42 2.46 13.74 4.78
N GLU A 43 3.35 14.08 3.83
CA GLU A 43 4.51 14.94 4.10
C GLU A 43 4.08 16.34 4.58
N ASP A 44 3.15 16.98 3.87
CA ASP A 44 2.62 18.30 4.23
C ASP A 44 1.88 18.28 5.58
N PHE A 45 1.11 17.21 5.83
CA PHE A 45 0.45 16.98 7.11
C PHE A 45 1.47 16.92 8.26
N LEU A 46 2.51 16.08 8.14
CA LEU A 46 3.53 15.96 9.18
C LEU A 46 4.34 17.24 9.35
N ASN A 47 4.62 17.97 8.27
CA ASN A 47 5.33 19.25 8.33
C ASN A 47 4.51 20.33 9.05
N LYS A 48 3.18 20.35 8.85
CA LYS A 48 2.28 21.29 9.52
C LYS A 48 2.14 21.02 11.02
N HIS A 49 2.09 19.75 11.40
CA HIS A 49 1.92 19.34 12.80
C HIS A 49 3.23 19.26 13.58
N GLY A 50 4.38 19.28 12.90
CA GLY A 50 5.70 19.14 13.51
C GLY A 50 6.06 17.68 13.78
N PRO A 51 7.19 17.41 14.47
CA PRO A 51 7.69 16.06 14.72
C PRO A 51 6.92 15.38 15.87
N PHE A 52 5.59 15.47 15.86
CA PHE A 52 4.73 14.84 16.84
C PHE A 52 4.20 13.51 16.29
N PRO A 53 4.08 12.49 17.15
CA PRO A 53 3.51 11.22 16.75
C PRO A 53 2.03 11.40 16.43
N VAL A 54 1.58 10.69 15.41
CA VAL A 54 0.17 10.52 15.08
C VAL A 54 -0.41 9.47 16.03
N GLU A 55 -1.66 9.67 16.44
CA GLU A 55 -2.36 8.70 17.28
C GLU A 55 -2.42 7.33 16.60
N GLU A 56 -2.20 6.26 17.38
CA GLU A 56 -1.99 4.92 16.83
C GLU A 56 -3.13 4.43 15.94
N HIS A 57 -4.39 4.74 16.29
CA HIS A 57 -5.54 4.33 15.47
C HIS A 57 -5.60 5.06 14.13
N ILE A 58 -5.22 6.35 14.10
CA ILE A 58 -5.10 7.12 12.86
C ILE A 58 -3.95 6.56 12.01
N ALA A 59 -2.79 6.33 12.64
CA ALA A 59 -1.64 5.71 11.97
C ALA A 59 -2.00 4.32 11.40
N ALA A 60 -2.72 3.50 12.16
CA ALA A 60 -3.20 2.18 11.75
C ALA A 60 -4.21 2.29 10.58
N GLY A 61 -5.11 3.28 10.60
CA GLY A 61 -6.02 3.56 9.49
C GLY A 61 -5.28 3.91 8.19
N ILE A 62 -4.29 4.80 8.27
CA ILE A 62 -3.44 5.19 7.15
C ILE A 62 -2.67 3.97 6.61
N ILE A 63 -1.98 3.23 7.47
CA ILE A 63 -1.17 2.07 7.08
C ILE A 63 -2.03 0.93 6.53
N ARG A 64 -3.23 0.71 7.04
CA ARG A 64 -4.19 -0.26 6.49
C ARG A 64 -4.58 0.10 5.06
N SER A 65 -4.86 1.37 4.78
CA SER A 65 -5.20 1.83 3.43
C SER A 65 -4.02 1.64 2.47
N VAL A 66 -2.83 2.12 2.86
CA VAL A 66 -1.59 1.97 2.07
C VAL A 66 -1.30 0.49 1.81
N SER A 67 -1.37 -0.35 2.85
CA SER A 67 -1.11 -1.78 2.72
C SER A 67 -2.12 -2.48 1.80
N SER A 68 -3.38 -2.03 1.80
CA SER A 68 -4.41 -2.56 0.88
C SER A 68 -4.09 -2.22 -0.57
N ALA A 69 -3.65 -0.98 -0.84
CA ALA A 69 -3.24 -0.55 -2.17
C ALA A 69 -1.99 -1.33 -2.65
N ILE A 70 -0.97 -1.48 -1.81
CA ILE A 70 0.25 -2.23 -2.15
C ILE A 70 -0.06 -3.72 -2.34
N LEU A 71 -0.89 -4.33 -1.49
CA LEU A 71 -1.33 -5.71 -1.67
C LEU A 71 -2.01 -5.91 -3.02
N PHE A 72 -2.90 -5.00 -3.41
CA PHE A 72 -3.57 -5.04 -4.71
C PHE A 72 -2.58 -5.01 -5.90
N LEU A 73 -1.54 -4.18 -5.82
CA LEU A 73 -0.47 -4.12 -6.82
C LEU A 73 0.34 -5.42 -6.84
N HIS A 74 0.76 -5.91 -5.66
CA HIS A 74 1.59 -7.10 -5.53
C HIS A 74 0.90 -8.36 -6.05
N CYS A 75 -0.42 -8.47 -5.87
CA CYS A 75 -1.26 -9.54 -6.43
C CYS A 75 -1.27 -9.55 -7.97
N ARG A 76 -1.00 -8.41 -8.61
CA ARG A 76 -0.91 -8.28 -10.08
C ARG A 76 0.52 -8.31 -10.62
N GLU A 77 1.48 -8.71 -9.79
CA GLU A 77 2.91 -8.66 -10.12
C GLU A 77 3.37 -7.22 -10.47
N VAL A 78 2.82 -6.23 -9.78
CA VAL A 78 3.19 -4.81 -9.88
C VAL A 78 3.82 -4.37 -8.57
N VAL A 79 4.88 -3.55 -8.66
CA VAL A 79 5.57 -2.95 -7.52
C VAL A 79 5.44 -1.44 -7.60
N HIS A 80 5.13 -0.80 -6.47
CA HIS A 80 4.99 0.64 -6.42
C HIS A 80 6.32 1.33 -6.72
N GLY A 81 7.41 0.91 -6.03
CA GLY A 81 8.79 1.25 -6.37
C GLY A 81 9.26 2.64 -5.94
N SER A 82 8.33 3.55 -5.62
CA SER A 82 8.64 4.89 -5.12
C SER A 82 7.68 5.31 -4.01
N LEU A 83 7.42 4.41 -3.05
CA LEU A 83 6.49 4.71 -1.95
C LEU A 83 7.16 5.64 -0.94
N ASP A 84 6.58 6.81 -0.72
CA ASP A 84 7.07 7.80 0.23
C ASP A 84 5.92 8.63 0.83
N PHE A 85 6.25 9.65 1.63
CA PHE A 85 5.26 10.52 2.28
C PHE A 85 4.49 11.43 1.31
N THR A 86 4.97 11.61 0.07
CA THR A 86 4.26 12.37 -0.97
C THR A 86 3.28 11.50 -1.75
N SER A 87 3.53 10.19 -1.78
CA SER A 87 2.65 9.19 -2.40
C SER A 87 1.38 8.88 -1.62
N VAL A 88 1.19 9.47 -0.43
CA VAL A 88 -0.01 9.27 0.40
C VAL A 88 -0.73 10.59 0.58
N VAL A 89 -2.01 10.64 0.20
CA VAL A 89 -2.88 11.80 0.36
C VAL A 89 -3.90 11.51 1.45
N LEU A 90 -4.07 12.44 2.37
CA LEU A 90 -5.04 12.39 3.45
C LEU A 90 -6.18 13.38 3.18
N ASP A 91 -7.42 12.95 3.35
CA ASP A 91 -8.57 13.86 3.40
C ASP A 91 -8.78 14.46 4.81
N LYS A 92 -9.81 15.30 4.94
CA LYS A 92 -10.18 15.93 6.22
C LYS A 92 -10.64 14.96 7.33
N TYR A 93 -10.90 13.70 6.98
CA TYR A 93 -11.29 12.63 7.91
C TYR A 93 -10.16 11.62 8.15
N PHE A 94 -8.94 11.94 7.72
CA PHE A 94 -7.78 11.06 7.79
C PHE A 94 -7.91 9.75 6.98
N ASN A 95 -8.79 9.71 5.98
CA ASN A 95 -8.78 8.63 5.01
C ASN A 95 -7.57 8.81 4.10
N ALA A 96 -6.71 7.79 4.07
CA ALA A 96 -5.54 7.79 3.21
C ALA A 96 -5.88 7.20 1.83
N LYS A 97 -5.38 7.83 0.76
CA LYS A 97 -5.33 7.29 -0.60
C LYS A 97 -3.85 7.22 -1.04
N THR A 98 -3.44 6.11 -1.65
CA THR A 98 -2.09 5.96 -2.19
C THR A 98 -2.09 6.37 -3.66
N ILE A 99 -1.24 7.34 -4.02
CA ILE A 99 -1.02 7.79 -5.39
C ILE A 99 -0.21 6.72 -6.11
N VAL A 100 -0.73 6.20 -7.22
CA VAL A 100 -0.05 5.23 -8.08
C VAL A 100 0.39 5.96 -9.34
N THR A 101 1.67 6.26 -9.47
CA THR A 101 2.24 6.98 -10.61
C THR A 101 2.53 6.03 -11.80
N PRO A 102 2.67 6.55 -13.03
CA PRO A 102 3.04 5.72 -14.19
C PRO A 102 4.46 5.15 -14.13
N THR A 103 5.29 5.59 -13.16
CA THR A 103 6.61 4.99 -12.87
C THR A 103 6.50 3.63 -12.18
N VAL A 104 5.29 3.19 -11.85
CA VAL A 104 5.02 1.88 -11.27
C VAL A 104 5.38 0.79 -12.27
N HIS A 105 6.30 -0.09 -11.86
CA HIS A 105 6.92 -1.05 -12.76
C HIS A 105 6.27 -2.42 -12.63
N ARG A 106 5.96 -3.04 -13.78
CA ARG A 106 5.61 -4.45 -13.82
C ARG A 106 6.86 -5.27 -13.50
N VAL A 107 6.72 -6.17 -12.55
CA VAL A 107 7.80 -7.06 -12.15
C VAL A 107 8.07 -8.07 -13.27
N ARG A 108 9.30 -8.13 -13.79
CA ARG A 108 9.75 -9.29 -14.56
C ARG A 108 9.87 -10.48 -13.60
N ARG A 109 9.27 -11.63 -13.97
CA ARG A 109 9.19 -12.85 -13.16
C ARG A 109 10.54 -13.45 -12.74
N GLU A 110 11.65 -12.98 -13.31
CA GLU A 110 12.99 -13.50 -13.10
C GLU A 110 13.69 -12.81 -11.90
N LYS A 111 13.51 -13.33 -10.68
CA LYS A 111 14.22 -13.00 -9.41
C LYS A 111 14.20 -11.56 -8.87
N ALA A 112 14.07 -10.53 -9.71
CA ALA A 112 14.01 -9.12 -9.28
C ALA A 112 12.70 -8.78 -8.54
N GLY A 113 11.67 -9.61 -8.69
CA GLY A 113 10.34 -9.34 -8.14
C GLY A 113 10.21 -9.39 -6.63
N THR A 114 10.85 -10.36 -5.97
CA THR A 114 10.72 -10.51 -4.51
C THR A 114 11.39 -9.35 -3.78
N ARG A 115 12.59 -8.96 -4.23
CA ARG A 115 13.32 -7.83 -3.63
C ARG A 115 12.54 -6.53 -3.77
N ALA A 116 12.01 -6.24 -4.97
CA ALA A 116 11.25 -5.03 -5.22
C ALA A 116 9.94 -4.96 -4.38
N LYS A 117 9.29 -6.10 -4.13
CA LYS A 117 8.15 -6.19 -3.21
C LYS A 117 8.56 -5.97 -1.74
N VAL A 118 9.71 -6.50 -1.32
CA VAL A 118 10.27 -6.24 0.01
C VAL A 118 10.60 -4.77 0.18
N ASP A 119 11.13 -4.12 -0.86
CA ASP A 119 11.41 -2.68 -0.84
C ASP A 119 10.13 -1.87 -0.63
N ASP A 120 9.01 -2.19 -1.30
CA ASP A 120 7.71 -1.54 -1.00
C ASP A 120 7.32 -1.69 0.47
N VAL A 121 7.44 -2.90 1.04
CA VAL A 121 7.11 -3.17 2.45
C VAL A 121 8.02 -2.39 3.39
N PHE A 122 9.30 -2.29 3.07
CA PHE A 122 10.27 -1.48 3.82
C PHE A 122 9.85 0.00 3.86
N HIS A 123 9.42 0.55 2.73
CA HIS A 123 8.93 1.93 2.66
C HIS A 123 7.63 2.13 3.46
N VAL A 124 6.71 1.14 3.47
CA VAL A 124 5.56 1.17 4.40
C VAL A 124 6.02 1.19 5.86
N GLY A 125 7.09 0.45 6.19
CA GLY A 125 7.74 0.50 7.50
C GLY A 125 8.25 1.89 7.87
N LEU A 126 8.88 2.60 6.93
CA LEU A 126 9.32 3.99 7.14
C LEU A 126 8.14 4.94 7.39
N LEU A 127 7.04 4.77 6.66
CA LEU A 127 5.82 5.53 6.89
C LEU A 127 5.30 5.31 8.32
N LEU A 128 5.13 4.04 8.73
CA LEU A 128 4.63 3.72 10.06
C LEU A 128 5.56 4.22 11.17
N TYR A 129 6.89 4.05 11.01
CA TYR A 129 7.85 4.55 12.00
C TYR A 129 7.71 6.05 12.21
N ARG A 130 7.64 6.85 11.14
CA ARG A 130 7.51 8.31 11.26
C ARG A 130 6.14 8.72 11.80
N LEU A 131 5.08 8.00 11.45
CA LEU A 131 3.76 8.21 12.04
C LEU A 131 3.78 7.97 13.54
N LEU A 132 4.39 6.87 14.01
CA LEU A 132 4.42 6.52 15.43
C LEU A 132 5.40 7.37 16.24
N THR A 133 6.51 7.81 15.66
CA THR A 133 7.58 8.48 16.42
C THR A 133 7.67 9.98 16.18
N GLY A 134 7.05 10.49 15.12
CA GLY A 134 7.26 11.86 14.63
C GLY A 134 8.63 12.08 13.97
N HIS A 135 9.48 11.05 13.88
CA HIS A 135 10.88 11.17 13.44
C HIS A 135 11.20 10.27 12.24
N LYS A 136 12.19 10.68 11.45
CA LYS A 136 12.70 9.85 10.36
C LYS A 136 13.57 8.72 10.94
N ALA A 137 13.33 7.49 10.49
CA ALA A 137 14.17 6.35 10.83
C ALA A 137 15.62 6.61 10.41
N LYS A 138 16.56 6.23 11.27
CA LYS A 138 18.00 6.26 10.99
C LYS A 138 18.50 4.82 11.04
N PHE A 139 19.47 4.48 10.21
CA PHE A 139 20.02 3.14 10.15
C PHE A 139 21.53 3.20 10.36
N ASP A 140 22.09 2.15 10.98
CA ASP A 140 23.52 2.01 11.16
C ASP A 140 24.19 1.46 9.89
N GLU A 141 25.50 1.21 9.95
CA GLU A 141 26.27 0.62 8.85
C GLU A 141 25.83 -0.81 8.51
N ASN A 142 25.15 -1.51 9.44
CA ASN A 142 24.62 -2.85 9.25
C ASN A 142 23.19 -2.85 8.68
N GLY A 143 22.56 -1.67 8.55
CA GLY A 143 21.18 -1.52 8.12
C GLY A 143 20.16 -1.79 9.24
N GLU A 144 20.59 -1.82 10.50
CA GLU A 144 19.72 -1.93 11.66
C GLU A 144 19.21 -0.54 12.08
N LEU A 145 17.98 -0.49 12.58
CA LEU A 145 17.34 0.75 13.01
C LEU A 145 18.10 1.34 14.22
N MET A 146 18.66 2.53 14.04
CA MET A 146 19.36 3.26 15.07
C MET A 146 18.41 4.05 15.96
N GLY A 147 18.47 3.73 17.24
CA GLY A 147 17.67 4.40 18.25
C GLY A 147 16.23 3.92 18.28
N GLY A 148 15.58 4.17 19.41
CA GLY A 148 14.17 3.87 19.61
C GLY A 148 13.32 5.13 19.66
N PRO A 149 11.99 4.98 19.77
CA PRO A 149 11.14 6.07 20.22
C PRO A 149 11.67 6.67 21.53
N SER A 150 11.39 7.96 21.75
CA SER A 150 11.73 8.64 23.01
C SER A 150 11.21 7.83 24.21
N PRO A 151 11.99 7.68 25.30
CA PRO A 151 11.54 6.93 26.49
C PRO A 151 10.31 7.55 27.16
N TYR A 152 9.97 8.79 26.83
CA TYR A 152 8.78 9.49 27.31
C TYR A 152 7.55 9.28 26.41
N MET A 153 7.72 8.67 25.25
CA MET A 153 6.64 8.39 24.32
C MET A 153 6.01 7.03 24.63
N ARG A 154 4.69 7.02 24.84
CA ARG A 154 3.94 5.79 25.05
C ARG A 154 3.53 5.24 23.69
N LEU A 155 4.29 4.25 23.20
CA LEU A 155 3.95 3.50 22.00
C LEU A 155 3.62 2.06 22.36
N CYS A 156 2.63 1.50 21.68
CA CYS A 156 2.30 0.10 21.76
C CYS A 156 3.46 -0.74 21.22
N GLU A 157 3.89 -1.72 22.02
CA GLU A 157 4.94 -2.67 21.66
C GLU A 157 4.61 -3.42 20.36
N LYS A 158 3.33 -3.74 20.14
CA LYS A 158 2.90 -4.44 18.91
C LYS A 158 3.09 -3.60 17.65
N GLY A 159 2.82 -2.29 17.74
CA GLY A 159 3.05 -1.35 16.63
C GLY A 159 4.53 -1.26 16.27
N MET A 160 5.41 -1.15 17.27
CA MET A 160 6.86 -1.12 17.03
C MET A 160 7.42 -2.44 16.50
N LYS A 161 6.94 -3.59 16.99
CA LYS A 161 7.29 -4.91 16.42
C LYS A 161 6.89 -5.04 14.96
N LEU A 162 5.74 -4.45 14.57
CA LEU A 162 5.33 -4.42 13.18
C LEU A 162 6.25 -3.55 12.32
N VAL A 163 6.72 -2.42 12.85
CA VAL A 163 7.75 -1.59 12.19
C VAL A 163 9.04 -2.39 11.98
N GLU A 164 9.58 -3.01 13.03
CA GLU A 164 10.81 -3.81 12.95
C GLU A 164 10.69 -4.94 11.92
N PHE A 165 9.53 -5.62 11.89
CA PHE A 165 9.23 -6.61 10.88
C PHE A 165 9.29 -6.05 9.46
N MET A 166 8.68 -4.88 9.21
CA MET A 166 8.68 -4.26 7.88
C MET A 166 10.06 -3.74 7.46
N LEU A 167 10.85 -3.23 8.41
CA LEU A 167 12.20 -2.73 8.16
C LEU A 167 13.26 -3.84 8.01
N THR A 168 12.86 -5.11 8.15
CA THR A 168 13.75 -6.25 7.96
C THR A 168 14.08 -6.45 6.47
N THR A 169 15.37 -6.45 6.13
CA THR A 169 15.87 -6.65 4.75
C THR A 169 16.15 -8.11 4.39
N SER A 170 15.80 -9.05 5.27
CA SER A 170 16.07 -10.48 5.09
C SER A 170 15.32 -11.06 3.88
N LEU A 171 16.06 -11.43 2.84
CA LEU A 171 15.49 -12.12 1.67
C LEU A 171 15.18 -13.60 1.93
N ARG A 172 15.66 -14.18 3.04
CA ARG A 172 15.37 -15.57 3.42
C ARG A 172 13.96 -15.72 3.98
N PHE A 173 13.54 -14.73 4.76
CA PHE A 173 12.19 -14.64 5.33
C PHE A 173 11.65 -13.23 5.06
N PRO A 174 11.33 -12.92 3.78
CA PRO A 174 10.98 -11.57 3.38
C PRO A 174 9.68 -11.13 4.05
N PRO A 175 9.61 -9.89 4.56
CA PRO A 175 8.35 -9.35 5.00
C PRO A 175 7.40 -9.23 3.81
N THR A 176 6.14 -9.59 4.00
CA THR A 176 5.11 -9.55 2.96
C THR A 176 4.04 -8.55 3.33
N ILE A 177 3.54 -7.82 2.34
CA ILE A 177 2.49 -6.82 2.58
C ILE A 177 1.20 -7.46 3.10
N GLY A 178 0.92 -8.72 2.74
CA GLY A 178 -0.20 -9.47 3.31
C GLY A 178 -0.09 -9.63 4.83
N ARG A 179 1.10 -9.96 5.34
CA ARG A 179 1.32 -10.09 6.80
C ARG A 179 1.19 -8.74 7.52
N VAL A 180 1.55 -7.64 6.86
CA VAL A 180 1.33 -6.29 7.39
C VAL A 180 -0.16 -5.98 7.44
N ARG A 181 -0.89 -6.17 6.33
CA ARG A 181 -2.31 -5.81 6.22
C ARG A 181 -3.19 -6.55 7.23
N TYR A 182 -2.86 -7.79 7.56
CA TYR A 182 -3.60 -8.63 8.51
C TYR A 182 -2.82 -8.82 9.83
N SER A 183 -2.03 -7.82 10.23
CA SER A 183 -1.35 -7.86 11.52
C SER A 183 -2.34 -7.60 12.66
N GLU A 184 -2.15 -8.31 13.77
CA GLU A 184 -2.94 -8.16 14.99
C GLU A 184 -3.06 -6.70 15.47
N TRP A 185 -1.96 -5.94 15.46
CA TRP A 185 -1.97 -4.54 15.90
C TRP A 185 -2.92 -3.66 15.08
N LEU A 186 -2.98 -3.86 13.76
CA LEU A 186 -3.91 -3.11 12.92
C LEU A 186 -5.35 -3.45 13.29
N GLU A 187 -5.68 -4.74 13.44
CA GLU A 187 -7.02 -5.22 13.79
C GLU A 187 -7.48 -4.66 15.15
N GLU A 188 -6.62 -4.73 16.18
CA GLU A 188 -6.92 -4.20 17.51
C GLU A 188 -7.20 -2.69 17.50
N CYS A 189 -6.44 -1.92 16.72
CA CYS A 189 -6.64 -0.47 16.59
C CYS A 189 -7.95 -0.11 15.88
N GLU A 190 -8.54 -1.02 15.10
CA GLU A 190 -9.84 -0.83 14.43
C GLU A 190 -11.00 -1.21 15.35
N GLU A 191 -10.87 -2.31 16.10
CA GLU A 191 -11.90 -2.75 17.04
C GLU A 191 -12.01 -1.86 18.28
N ASN A 192 -10.88 -1.31 18.74
CA ASN A 192 -10.79 -0.51 19.95
C ASN A 192 -10.06 0.81 19.67
N PRO A 193 -10.67 1.76 18.93
CA PRO A 193 -10.09 3.09 18.80
C PRO A 193 -9.97 3.69 20.21
N PRO A 194 -8.77 4.12 20.64
CA PRO A 194 -8.60 4.70 21.97
C PRO A 194 -9.51 5.93 22.08
N VAL A 195 -10.48 5.84 22.99
CA VAL A 195 -11.42 6.93 23.25
C VAL A 195 -10.69 8.00 24.05
N PHE A 196 -10.41 9.14 23.41
CA PHE A 196 -10.05 10.34 24.15
C PHE A 196 -11.31 10.94 24.75
N VAL A 197 -11.40 10.89 26.08
CA VAL A 197 -12.29 11.80 26.82
C VAL A 197 -11.64 13.17 26.73
N LEU A 198 -12.04 13.95 25.72
CA LEU A 198 -11.84 15.39 25.76
C LEU A 198 -12.66 15.89 26.95
N PHE A 199 -12.00 16.26 28.05
CA PHE A 199 -12.69 17.00 29.11
C PHE A 199 -13.13 18.33 28.49
N PRO A 200 -14.45 18.61 28.38
CA PRO A 200 -14.89 19.93 28.00
C PRO A 200 -14.38 20.91 29.06
N ASN A 201 -13.82 22.03 28.61
CA ASN A 201 -13.46 23.17 29.46
C ASN A 201 -14.68 23.71 30.20
#